data_AF-A0A358BGZ3-F1
#
_entry.id   AF-A0A358BGZ3-F1
#
_cell.length_a   1.000
_cell.length_b   1.000
_cell.length_c   1.000
_cell.angle_alpha   90.00
_cell.angle_beta   90.00
_cell.angle_gamma   90.00
#
_symmetry.space_group_name_H-M   'P 1'
#
loop_
_entity.id
_entity.type
_entity.pdbx_description
1 polymer ?
#
loop_
_entity_poly.entity_id
_entity_poly.type
_entity_poly.pdbx_seq_one_letter_code
_entity_poly.pdbx_strand_id
1 'polypeptide(L)'
;MKRFSQRIGAVEAPTIIQLESISTPLRNSIWNFLVSLFEEGESGWWHISELSSQFFFKLPVDELPSYNHRRQEWLKKQLYAASWYAVYDYIEFVVEWYERSKVRQRYRKDQLCLVFNRIFEEELSGYRFVGGELVPISSQAEVSAIESALSTTSATGLAGAHAHIVGALQLLAKRPDPDFRNSIKESICAVEALAKQLGTSDSQGLAGALTELAKKVPLHGALRAGLLSLYGYTSDEGGIRHAMLEEPNVGYDEAKYMAVACSAFVNFLAAKAQAGGILAAAK
;
A
#
# COMPACT_ATOMS: atom_id res chain seq x y z
N MET A 1 -18.59 -11.92 2.73
CA MET A 1 -19.76 -12.50 1.99
C MET A 1 -21.03 -11.65 2.23
N LYS A 2 -21.84 -11.28 1.20
CA LYS A 2 -23.13 -10.56 1.42
C LYS A 2 -24.06 -11.38 2.31
N ARG A 3 -24.63 -10.80 3.36
CA ARG A 3 -25.54 -11.50 4.28
C ARG A 3 -26.83 -11.90 3.56
N PHE A 4 -27.46 -12.99 3.99
CA PHE A 4 -28.74 -13.45 3.41
C PHE A 4 -29.79 -12.33 3.39
N SER A 5 -29.95 -11.61 4.50
CA SER A 5 -30.88 -10.47 4.63
C SER A 5 -30.62 -9.35 3.62
N GLN A 6 -29.35 -9.08 3.30
CA GLN A 6 -28.97 -8.11 2.27
C GLN A 6 -29.27 -8.62 0.86
N ARG A 7 -29.06 -9.92 0.60
CA ARG A 7 -29.35 -10.53 -0.70
C ARG A 7 -30.84 -10.55 -1.01
N ILE A 8 -31.71 -10.67 -0.01
CA ILE A 8 -33.17 -10.63 -0.18
C ILE A 8 -33.77 -9.22 -0.04
N GLY A 9 -32.94 -8.19 0.15
CA GLY A 9 -33.39 -6.80 0.30
C GLY A 9 -34.08 -6.47 1.63
N ALA A 10 -34.03 -7.35 2.63
CA ALA A 10 -34.61 -7.11 3.95
C ALA A 10 -33.77 -6.13 4.81
N VAL A 11 -32.48 -5.99 4.48
CA VAL A 11 -31.56 -5.04 5.11
C VAL A 11 -30.71 -4.40 4.04
N GLU A 12 -30.54 -3.09 4.07
CA GLU A 12 -29.66 -2.39 3.15
C GLU A 12 -28.18 -2.79 3.40
N ALA A 13 -27.47 -3.15 2.34
CA ALA A 13 -26.05 -3.42 2.47
C ALA A 13 -25.30 -2.09 2.66
N PRO A 14 -24.34 -2.00 3.59
CA PRO A 14 -23.41 -0.88 3.60
C PRO A 14 -22.76 -0.78 2.21
N THR A 15 -22.73 0.41 1.64
CA THR A 15 -22.14 0.69 0.31
C THR A 15 -21.00 1.70 0.38
N ILE A 16 -20.81 2.34 1.53
CA ILE A 16 -19.85 3.42 1.72
C ILE A 16 -18.50 2.83 2.12
N ILE A 17 -17.48 3.12 1.31
CA ILE A 17 -16.08 2.80 1.60
C ILE A 17 -15.59 3.70 2.75
N GLN A 18 -14.95 3.10 3.75
CA GLN A 18 -14.46 3.81 4.93
C GLN A 18 -13.00 4.26 4.74
N LEU A 19 -12.80 5.51 4.32
CA LEU A 19 -11.47 6.13 4.21
C LEU A 19 -11.07 6.92 5.47
N GLU A 20 -11.98 7.66 6.07
CA GLU A 20 -11.70 8.51 7.25
C GLU A 20 -12.43 8.04 8.50
N SER A 21 -12.77 6.76 8.55
CA SER A 21 -13.50 6.16 9.66
C SER A 21 -13.19 4.68 9.80
N ILE A 22 -13.62 4.11 10.93
CA ILE A 22 -13.65 2.67 11.13
C ILE A 22 -14.95 2.31 11.82
N SER A 23 -15.76 1.49 11.15
CA SER A 23 -17.02 1.01 11.70
C SER A 23 -16.77 0.01 12.82
N THR A 24 -17.74 -0.10 13.73
CA THR A 24 -17.68 -1.09 14.81
C THR A 24 -17.53 -2.53 14.29
N PRO A 25 -18.26 -2.98 13.24
CA PRO A 25 -18.03 -4.30 12.63
C PRO A 25 -16.59 -4.52 12.19
N LEU A 26 -15.98 -3.58 11.47
CA LEU A 26 -14.58 -3.67 11.05
C LEU A 26 -13.63 -3.79 12.26
N ARG A 27 -13.79 -2.92 13.27
CA ARG A 27 -12.97 -2.97 14.49
C ARG A 27 -13.12 -4.31 15.23
N ASN A 28 -14.32 -4.87 15.25
CA ASN A 28 -14.58 -6.18 15.86
C ASN A 28 -13.92 -7.31 15.06
N SER A 29 -14.02 -7.30 13.73
CA SER A 29 -13.40 -8.30 12.86
C SER A 29 -11.88 -8.29 12.96
N ILE A 30 -11.27 -7.10 13.01
CA ILE A 30 -9.84 -6.94 13.33
C ILE A 30 -9.51 -7.55 14.69
N TRP A 31 -10.24 -7.16 15.74
CA TRP A 31 -9.99 -7.65 17.09
C TRP A 31 -10.11 -9.18 17.19
N ASN A 32 -11.13 -9.78 16.56
CA ASN A 32 -11.31 -11.23 16.53
C ASN A 32 -10.14 -11.95 15.86
N PHE A 33 -9.57 -11.37 14.80
CA PHE A 33 -8.38 -11.92 14.19
C PHE A 33 -7.16 -11.81 15.11
N LEU A 34 -6.95 -10.67 15.77
CA LEU A 34 -5.90 -10.51 16.78
C LEU A 34 -6.04 -11.55 17.90
N VAL A 35 -7.27 -11.81 18.35
CA VAL A 35 -7.54 -12.87 19.34
C VAL A 35 -7.06 -14.22 18.81
N SER A 36 -7.43 -14.59 17.58
CA SER A 36 -6.96 -15.85 16.99
C SER A 36 -5.44 -15.94 16.80
N LEU A 37 -4.75 -14.80 16.62
CA LEU A 37 -3.30 -14.75 16.48
C LEU A 37 -2.58 -14.92 17.82
N PHE A 38 -3.14 -14.38 18.90
CA PHE A 38 -2.44 -14.24 20.17
C PHE A 38 -2.95 -15.15 21.28
N GLU A 39 -4.19 -15.63 21.24
CA GLU A 39 -4.74 -16.53 22.26
C GLU A 39 -4.09 -17.91 22.24
N GLU A 40 -3.71 -18.41 21.06
CA GLU A 40 -3.02 -19.69 20.91
C GLU A 40 -1.50 -19.59 21.16
N GLY A 41 -0.93 -20.64 21.77
CA GLY A 41 0.51 -20.84 21.93
C GLY A 41 1.10 -20.42 23.28
N GLU A 42 2.36 -20.82 23.52
CA GLU A 42 3.03 -20.71 24.84
C GLU A 42 3.15 -19.27 25.37
N SER A 43 3.29 -18.28 24.48
CA SER A 43 3.43 -16.87 24.88
C SER A 43 2.10 -16.14 25.08
N GLY A 44 0.98 -16.66 24.55
CA GLY A 44 -0.32 -15.97 24.53
C GLY A 44 -0.20 -14.49 24.11
N TRP A 45 -0.77 -13.60 24.92
CA TRP A 45 -0.69 -12.13 24.78
C TRP A 45 0.56 -11.50 25.39
N TRP A 46 1.41 -12.26 26.09
CA TRP A 46 2.48 -11.69 26.92
C TRP A 46 3.45 -10.81 26.12
N HIS A 47 4.00 -11.39 25.05
CA HIS A 47 5.06 -10.76 24.25
C HIS A 47 4.51 -9.64 23.39
N ILE A 48 3.35 -9.83 22.74
CA ILE A 48 2.78 -8.76 21.92
C ILE A 48 2.39 -7.56 22.78
N SER A 49 1.88 -7.74 23.99
CA SER A 49 1.56 -6.62 24.88
C SER A 49 2.82 -5.89 25.35
N GLU A 50 3.92 -6.61 25.62
CA GLU A 50 5.22 -6.01 25.95
C GLU A 50 5.79 -5.21 24.79
N LEU A 51 5.85 -5.81 23.59
CA LEU A 51 6.28 -5.13 22.37
C LEU A 51 5.39 -3.92 22.06
N SER A 52 4.07 -4.05 22.22
CA SER A 52 3.12 -2.95 22.02
C SER A 52 3.38 -1.82 23.01
N SER A 53 3.59 -2.13 24.29
CA SER A 53 3.92 -1.14 25.32
C SER A 53 5.23 -0.42 25.00
N GLN A 54 6.29 -1.17 24.69
CA GLN A 54 7.63 -0.66 24.50
C GLN A 54 7.80 0.11 23.17
N PHE A 55 7.26 -0.42 22.08
CA PHE A 55 7.57 0.07 20.73
C PHE A 55 6.45 0.91 20.12
N PHE A 56 5.19 0.63 20.45
CA PHE A 56 4.04 1.35 19.89
C PHE A 56 3.50 2.43 20.85
N PHE A 57 3.01 2.05 22.03
CA PHE A 57 2.37 2.97 22.98
C PHE A 57 3.35 3.80 23.82
N LYS A 58 4.63 3.39 23.90
CA LYS A 58 5.67 4.02 24.72
C LYS A 58 5.30 4.11 26.21
N LEU A 59 4.75 3.02 26.74
CA LEU A 59 4.34 2.89 28.14
C LEU A 59 5.32 1.99 28.93
N PRO A 60 5.48 2.23 30.25
CA PRO A 60 6.34 1.41 31.11
C PRO A 60 5.91 -0.07 31.08
N VAL A 61 6.86 -0.96 30.80
CA VAL A 61 6.58 -2.41 30.67
C VAL A 61 6.31 -3.08 32.01
N ASP A 62 6.78 -2.50 33.11
CA ASP A 62 6.55 -2.95 34.49
C ASP A 62 5.14 -2.64 35.00
N GLU A 63 4.41 -1.75 34.34
CA GLU A 63 2.99 -1.48 34.61
C GLU A 63 2.04 -2.47 33.90
N LEU A 64 2.57 -3.36 33.04
CA LEU A 64 1.73 -4.32 32.32
C LEU A 64 1.13 -5.36 33.28
N PRO A 65 -0.15 -5.75 33.07
CA PRO A 65 -0.78 -6.75 33.91
C PRO A 65 -0.02 -8.07 33.96
N SER A 66 0.05 -8.68 35.15
CA SER A 66 0.78 -9.94 35.39
C SER A 66 0.08 -11.19 34.87
N TYR A 67 -1.17 -11.08 34.39
CA TYR A 67 -1.94 -12.21 33.88
C TYR A 67 -2.27 -12.04 32.40
N ASN A 68 -2.20 -13.14 31.64
CA ASN A 68 -2.36 -13.14 30.18
C ASN A 68 -3.73 -12.58 29.74
N HIS A 69 -4.83 -13.01 30.37
CA HIS A 69 -6.17 -12.48 30.09
C HIS A 69 -6.29 -10.97 30.40
N ARG A 70 -5.61 -10.48 31.44
CA ARG A 70 -5.60 -9.03 31.75
C ARG A 70 -4.78 -8.23 30.73
N ARG A 71 -3.73 -8.82 30.14
CA ARG A 71 -2.97 -8.21 29.03
C ARG A 71 -3.82 -8.11 27.77
N GLN A 72 -4.61 -9.13 27.46
CA GLN A 72 -5.62 -9.07 26.40
C GLN A 72 -6.64 -7.96 26.65
N GLU A 73 -7.23 -7.89 27.84
CA GLU A 73 -8.19 -6.84 28.21
C GLU A 73 -7.58 -5.44 28.12
N TRP A 74 -6.35 -5.28 28.61
CA TRP A 74 -5.59 -4.04 28.52
C TRP A 74 -5.42 -3.61 27.06
N LEU A 75 -4.95 -4.51 26.19
CA LEU A 75 -4.73 -4.18 24.79
C LEU A 75 -6.05 -3.90 24.06
N LYS A 76 -7.11 -4.66 24.36
CA LYS A 76 -8.46 -4.41 23.84
C LYS A 76 -8.93 -2.99 24.17
N LYS A 77 -8.76 -2.58 25.43
CA LYS A 77 -9.15 -1.25 25.89
C LYS A 77 -8.42 -0.15 25.11
N GLN A 78 -7.11 -0.29 24.90
CA GLN A 78 -6.34 0.65 24.09
C GLN A 78 -6.85 0.71 22.65
N LEU A 79 -6.99 -0.46 22.00
CA LEU A 79 -7.41 -0.52 20.60
C LEU A 79 -8.83 -0.01 20.38
N TYR A 80 -9.76 -0.19 21.33
CA TYR A 80 -11.13 0.32 21.22
C TYR A 80 -11.27 1.81 21.54
N ALA A 81 -10.34 2.37 22.32
CA ALA A 81 -10.27 3.81 22.57
C ALA A 81 -9.54 4.58 21.44
N ALA A 82 -8.75 3.88 20.63
CA ALA A 82 -7.95 4.49 19.57
C ALA A 82 -8.81 5.15 18.46
N SER A 83 -8.32 6.28 17.94
CA SER A 83 -8.80 6.89 16.71
C SER A 83 -8.75 5.91 15.54
N TRP A 84 -9.55 6.16 14.48
CA TRP A 84 -9.66 5.22 13.37
C TRP A 84 -8.31 4.91 12.71
N TYR A 85 -7.45 5.91 12.50
CA TYR A 85 -6.13 5.75 11.89
C TYR A 85 -5.17 4.97 12.79
N ALA A 86 -5.22 5.23 14.11
CA ALA A 86 -4.38 4.53 15.08
C ALA A 86 -4.68 3.02 15.18
N VAL A 87 -5.89 2.59 14.80
CA VAL A 87 -6.19 1.16 14.64
C VAL A 87 -5.42 0.56 13.46
N TYR A 88 -5.36 1.27 12.33
CA TYR A 88 -4.59 0.83 11.16
C TYR A 88 -3.08 0.85 11.45
N ASP A 89 -2.56 1.90 12.09
CA ASP A 89 -1.16 1.97 12.55
C ASP A 89 -0.81 0.76 13.44
N TYR A 90 -1.72 0.37 14.33
CA TYR A 90 -1.52 -0.80 15.18
C TYR A 90 -1.55 -2.12 14.40
N ILE A 91 -2.33 -2.22 13.32
CA ILE A 91 -2.35 -3.40 12.46
C ILE A 91 -1.02 -3.53 11.71
N GLU A 92 -0.45 -2.44 11.17
CA GLU A 92 0.89 -2.45 10.57
C GLU A 92 1.95 -2.88 11.59
N PHE A 93 1.87 -2.32 12.81
CA PHE A 93 2.72 -2.75 13.92
C PHE A 93 2.61 -4.26 14.19
N VAL A 94 1.38 -4.80 14.28
CA VAL A 94 1.18 -6.23 14.50
C VAL A 94 1.79 -7.06 13.38
N VAL A 95 1.57 -6.68 12.11
CA VAL A 95 2.12 -7.40 10.96
C VAL A 95 3.64 -7.42 10.97
N GLU A 96 4.28 -6.29 11.33
CA GLU A 96 5.74 -6.16 11.41
C GLU A 96 6.35 -6.94 12.59
N TRP A 97 5.67 -6.94 13.75
CA TRP A 97 6.21 -7.50 14.98
C TRP A 97 5.71 -8.91 15.31
N TYR A 98 4.75 -9.45 14.56
CA TYR A 98 4.16 -10.77 14.82
C TYR A 98 5.22 -11.86 14.93
N GLU A 99 6.15 -11.91 13.98
CA GLU A 99 7.21 -12.91 13.92
C GLU A 99 8.12 -12.88 15.15
N ARG A 100 8.35 -11.69 15.72
CA ARG A 100 9.14 -11.49 16.96
C ARG A 100 8.35 -11.77 18.23
N SER A 101 7.02 -11.77 18.15
CA SER A 101 6.13 -11.95 19.31
C SER A 101 5.83 -13.42 19.62
N LYS A 102 6.17 -14.35 18.72
CA LYS A 102 5.85 -15.78 18.83
C LYS A 102 7.09 -16.65 18.67
N VAL A 103 7.23 -17.65 19.53
CA VAL A 103 8.29 -18.69 19.45
C VAL A 103 8.08 -19.59 18.23
N ARG A 104 6.82 -19.92 17.91
CA ARG A 104 6.43 -20.66 16.70
C ARG A 104 5.36 -19.87 15.96
N GLN A 105 5.66 -19.50 14.73
CA GLN A 105 4.80 -18.65 13.91
C GLN A 105 3.84 -19.51 13.08
N ARG A 106 2.55 -19.20 13.13
CA ARG A 106 1.53 -19.87 12.30
C ARG A 106 1.44 -19.25 10.91
N TYR A 107 1.75 -17.95 10.82
CA TYR A 107 1.67 -17.17 9.60
C TYR A 107 2.99 -16.44 9.37
N ARG A 108 3.37 -16.31 8.10
CA ARG A 108 4.38 -15.35 7.66
C ARG A 108 3.75 -13.97 7.47
N LYS A 109 4.59 -12.92 7.42
CA LYS A 109 4.15 -11.53 7.16
C LYS A 109 3.20 -11.41 5.96
N ASP A 110 3.54 -12.02 4.82
CA ASP A 110 2.71 -11.99 3.59
C ASP A 110 1.33 -12.60 3.79
N GLN A 111 1.25 -13.69 4.56
CA GLN A 111 -0.01 -14.36 4.86
C GLN A 111 -0.90 -13.54 5.80
N LEU A 112 -0.31 -12.81 6.75
CA LEU A 112 -1.05 -11.89 7.61
C LEU A 112 -1.67 -10.75 6.80
N CYS A 113 -0.90 -10.13 5.90
CA CYS A 113 -1.39 -9.09 5.00
C CYS A 113 -2.61 -9.56 4.20
N LEU A 114 -2.58 -10.79 3.67
CA LEU A 114 -3.70 -11.37 2.92
C LEU A 114 -4.96 -11.55 3.78
N VAL A 115 -4.81 -12.00 5.03
CA VAL A 115 -5.96 -12.17 5.94
C VAL A 115 -6.55 -10.82 6.32
N PHE A 116 -5.71 -9.82 6.63
CA PHE A 116 -6.19 -8.46 6.89
C PHE A 116 -6.87 -7.86 5.67
N ASN A 117 -6.33 -8.02 4.46
CA ASN A 117 -6.96 -7.56 3.22
C ASN A 117 -8.35 -8.16 3.03
N ARG A 118 -8.54 -9.43 3.36
CA ARG A 118 -9.86 -10.07 3.33
C ARG A 118 -10.82 -9.43 4.32
N ILE A 119 -10.38 -9.18 5.56
CA ILE A 119 -11.20 -8.49 6.58
C ILE A 119 -11.57 -7.08 6.09
N PHE A 120 -10.61 -6.34 5.57
CA PHE A 120 -10.80 -5.00 5.04
C PHE A 120 -11.77 -4.97 3.87
N GLU A 121 -11.72 -5.95 2.97
CA GLU A 121 -12.67 -6.08 1.87
C GLU A 121 -14.08 -6.41 2.35
N GLU A 122 -14.21 -7.41 3.24
CA GLU A 122 -15.52 -7.85 3.73
C GLU A 122 -16.25 -6.77 4.53
N GLU A 123 -15.50 -5.91 5.21
CA GLU A 123 -16.01 -4.84 6.06
C GLU A 123 -15.94 -3.45 5.38
N LEU A 124 -15.67 -3.38 4.07
CA LEU A 124 -15.64 -2.15 3.26
C LEU A 124 -14.68 -1.06 3.77
N SER A 125 -13.52 -1.47 4.27
CA SER A 125 -12.40 -0.57 4.50
C SER A 125 -11.88 -0.03 3.18
N GLY A 126 -11.51 1.26 3.16
CA GLY A 126 -10.81 1.89 2.04
C GLY A 126 -9.34 1.51 1.92
N TYR A 127 -8.83 0.64 2.79
CA TYR A 127 -7.41 0.34 2.94
C TYR A 127 -7.05 -1.10 2.56
N ARG A 128 -5.88 -1.31 1.97
CA ARG A 128 -5.30 -2.63 1.71
C ARG A 128 -3.80 -2.59 1.96
N PHE A 129 -3.26 -3.70 2.46
CA PHE A 129 -1.84 -3.97 2.38
C PHE A 129 -1.42 -4.14 0.93
N VAL A 130 -0.49 -3.30 0.48
CA VAL A 130 0.16 -3.39 -0.83
C VAL A 130 1.65 -3.17 -0.63
N GLY A 131 2.48 -4.13 -1.07
CA GLY A 131 3.92 -4.05 -0.81
C GLY A 131 4.30 -4.10 0.67
N GLY A 132 3.40 -4.54 1.54
CA GLY A 132 3.61 -4.59 3.00
C GLY A 132 3.18 -3.34 3.77
N GLU A 133 2.66 -2.31 3.08
CA GLU A 133 2.19 -1.04 3.67
C GLU A 133 0.67 -0.93 3.51
N LEU A 134 -0.03 -0.35 4.49
CA LEU A 134 -1.46 -0.06 4.37
C LEU A 134 -1.71 1.20 3.55
N VAL A 135 -2.24 1.03 2.34
CA VAL A 135 -2.53 2.13 1.41
C VAL A 135 -4.04 2.29 1.21
N PRO A 136 -4.55 3.51 0.98
CA PRO A 136 -5.96 3.76 0.69
C PRO A 136 -6.29 3.36 -0.76
N ILE A 137 -6.11 2.09 -1.14
CA ILE A 137 -6.42 1.57 -2.47
C ILE A 137 -7.21 0.28 -2.26
N SER A 138 -8.51 0.34 -2.50
CA SER A 138 -9.43 -0.76 -2.14
C SER A 138 -9.97 -1.55 -3.33
N SER A 139 -9.79 -1.07 -4.56
CA SER A 139 -10.17 -1.80 -5.76
C SER A 139 -9.17 -2.92 -6.05
N GLN A 140 -9.68 -4.14 -6.27
CA GLN A 140 -8.83 -5.29 -6.55
C GLN A 140 -8.00 -5.10 -7.82
N ALA A 141 -8.55 -4.46 -8.87
CA ALA A 141 -7.81 -4.19 -10.10
C ALA A 141 -6.67 -3.19 -9.88
N GLU A 142 -6.92 -2.16 -9.06
CA GLU A 142 -5.91 -1.14 -8.70
C GLU A 142 -4.78 -1.76 -7.87
N VAL A 143 -5.13 -2.56 -6.85
CA VAL A 143 -4.18 -3.30 -6.02
C VAL A 143 -3.33 -4.25 -6.88
N SER A 144 -3.97 -5.06 -7.72
CA SER A 144 -3.26 -6.02 -8.57
C SER A 144 -2.32 -5.36 -9.58
N ALA A 145 -2.65 -4.18 -10.11
CA ALA A 145 -1.75 -3.43 -10.97
C ALA A 145 -0.47 -3.04 -10.23
N ILE A 146 -0.58 -2.60 -8.97
CA ILE A 146 0.55 -2.16 -8.16
C ILE A 146 1.39 -3.36 -7.67
N GLU A 147 0.75 -4.41 -7.14
CA GLU A 147 1.45 -5.62 -6.70
C GLU A 147 2.21 -6.29 -7.84
N SER A 148 1.61 -6.36 -9.04
CA SER A 148 2.29 -6.84 -10.24
C SER A 148 3.51 -6.00 -10.57
N ALA A 149 3.44 -4.67 -10.43
CA ALA A 149 4.56 -3.78 -10.73
C ALA A 149 5.69 -3.97 -9.71
N LEU A 150 5.37 -4.06 -8.42
CA LEU A 150 6.35 -4.33 -7.35
C LEU A 150 7.03 -5.69 -7.55
N SER A 151 6.25 -6.74 -7.84
CA SER A 151 6.78 -8.09 -8.10
C SER A 151 7.67 -8.11 -9.33
N THR A 152 7.21 -7.54 -10.45
CA THR A 152 7.96 -7.49 -11.71
C THR A 152 9.26 -6.72 -11.53
N THR A 153 9.22 -5.53 -10.92
CA THR A 153 10.41 -4.69 -10.76
C THR A 153 11.44 -5.31 -9.83
N SER A 154 10.99 -5.97 -8.75
CA SER A 154 11.86 -6.71 -7.83
C SER A 154 12.54 -7.89 -8.54
N ALA A 155 11.76 -8.72 -9.26
CA ALA A 155 12.26 -9.94 -9.89
C ALA A 155 13.14 -9.70 -11.13
N THR A 156 13.05 -8.52 -11.75
CA THR A 156 13.78 -8.20 -12.99
C THR A 156 14.92 -7.18 -12.80
N GLY A 157 15.22 -6.80 -11.54
CA GLY A 157 16.33 -5.88 -11.24
C GLY A 157 16.06 -4.42 -11.62
N LEU A 158 14.80 -4.01 -11.74
CA LEU A 158 14.39 -2.64 -12.02
C LEU A 158 14.31 -1.82 -10.71
N ALA A 159 15.44 -1.76 -9.98
CA ALA A 159 15.48 -1.26 -8.60
C ALA A 159 15.02 0.21 -8.47
N GLY A 160 15.35 1.07 -9.42
CA GLY A 160 14.92 2.48 -9.38
C GLY A 160 13.40 2.62 -9.51
N ALA A 161 12.79 1.88 -10.44
CA ALA A 161 11.34 1.86 -10.59
C ALA A 161 10.65 1.27 -9.35
N HIS A 162 11.21 0.19 -8.79
CA HIS A 162 10.71 -0.41 -7.55
C HIS A 162 10.68 0.59 -6.39
N ALA A 163 11.81 1.26 -6.14
CA ALA A 163 11.95 2.23 -5.05
C ALA A 163 10.95 3.38 -5.17
N HIS A 164 10.74 3.91 -6.37
CA HIS A 164 9.77 4.97 -6.60
C HIS A 164 8.31 4.52 -6.43
N ILE A 165 7.96 3.28 -6.80
CA ILE A 165 6.60 2.74 -6.52
C ILE A 165 6.39 2.62 -5.01
N VAL A 166 7.36 2.07 -4.27
CA VAL A 166 7.29 1.97 -2.81
C VAL A 166 7.17 3.35 -2.17
N GLY A 167 8.00 4.32 -2.59
CA GLY A 167 7.95 5.69 -2.10
C GLY A 167 6.59 6.36 -2.36
N ALA A 168 6.03 6.18 -3.55
CA ALA A 168 4.70 6.69 -3.90
C ALA A 168 3.61 6.15 -2.97
N LEU A 169 3.66 4.85 -2.66
CA LEU A 169 2.72 4.20 -1.75
C LEU A 169 2.86 4.71 -0.31
N GLN A 170 4.09 4.85 0.20
CA GLN A 170 4.34 5.36 1.55
C GLN A 170 3.83 6.79 1.73
N LEU A 171 4.03 7.65 0.73
CA LEU A 171 3.53 9.03 0.74
C LEU A 171 1.99 9.09 0.70
N LEU A 172 1.35 8.18 -0.04
CA LEU A 172 -0.11 8.04 -0.10
C LEU A 172 -0.69 7.44 1.20
N ALA A 173 0.04 6.54 1.83
CA ALA A 173 -0.31 5.86 3.07
C ALA A 173 -0.16 6.73 4.31
N LYS A 174 0.68 7.76 4.28
CA LYS A 174 0.97 8.61 5.44
C LYS A 174 -0.32 9.13 6.10
N ARG A 175 -0.38 9.01 7.42
CA ARG A 175 -1.49 9.48 8.27
C ARG A 175 -0.96 10.36 9.42
N PRO A 176 -1.76 11.33 9.91
CA PRO A 176 -3.09 11.72 9.43
C PRO A 176 -3.07 12.56 8.16
N ASP A 177 -1.88 12.98 7.70
CA ASP A 177 -1.66 13.94 6.62
C ASP A 177 -0.89 13.28 5.45
N PRO A 178 -1.58 12.80 4.41
CA PRO A 178 -0.97 12.16 3.24
C PRO A 178 -0.24 13.18 2.35
N ASP A 179 0.85 12.77 1.71
CA ASP A 179 1.59 13.63 0.78
C ASP A 179 1.24 13.28 -0.68
N PHE A 180 0.05 13.69 -1.11
CA PHE A 180 -0.47 13.41 -2.45
C PHE A 180 0.43 13.97 -3.56
N ARG A 181 0.95 15.17 -3.37
CA ARG A 181 1.84 15.85 -4.31
C ARG A 181 3.09 15.01 -4.59
N ASN A 182 3.79 14.59 -3.54
CA ASN A 182 5.00 13.80 -3.72
C ASN A 182 4.68 12.35 -4.12
N SER A 183 3.53 11.79 -3.72
CA SER A 183 3.09 10.48 -4.23
C SER A 183 2.93 10.46 -5.75
N ILE A 184 2.32 11.50 -6.34
CA ILE A 184 2.21 11.67 -7.79
C ILE A 184 3.59 11.80 -8.44
N LYS A 185 4.49 12.58 -7.84
CA LYS A 185 5.87 12.77 -8.32
C LYS A 185 6.64 11.46 -8.35
N GLU A 186 6.58 10.67 -7.28
CA GLU A 186 7.24 9.37 -7.18
C GLU A 186 6.64 8.38 -8.19
N SER A 187 5.31 8.38 -8.37
CA SER A 187 4.61 7.52 -9.32
C SER A 187 5.15 7.69 -10.74
N ILE A 188 5.28 8.92 -11.24
CA ILE A 188 5.80 9.15 -12.59
C ILE A 188 7.34 8.95 -12.67
N CYS A 189 8.07 9.20 -11.58
CA CYS A 189 9.49 8.86 -11.47
C CYS A 189 9.74 7.36 -11.65
N ALA A 190 8.83 6.48 -11.21
CA ALA A 190 8.95 5.05 -11.45
C ALA A 190 8.97 4.69 -12.94
N VAL A 191 8.10 5.34 -13.74
CA VAL A 191 8.05 5.15 -15.20
C VAL A 191 9.33 5.68 -15.85
N GLU A 192 9.80 6.85 -15.40
CA GLU A 192 11.05 7.45 -15.89
C GLU A 192 12.27 6.57 -15.59
N ALA A 193 12.40 6.09 -14.35
CA ALA A 193 13.50 5.22 -13.94
C ALA A 193 13.54 3.94 -14.78
N LEU A 194 12.38 3.31 -14.99
CA LEU A 194 12.27 2.14 -15.86
C LEU A 194 12.67 2.46 -17.31
N ALA A 195 12.15 3.55 -17.88
CA ALA A 195 12.44 3.93 -19.25
C ALA A 195 13.93 4.24 -19.45
N LYS A 196 14.58 4.89 -18.49
CA LYS A 196 16.02 5.17 -18.49
C LYS A 196 16.84 3.89 -18.45
N GLN A 197 16.49 2.98 -17.55
CA GLN A 197 17.22 1.73 -17.38
C GLN A 197 17.15 0.83 -18.63
N LEU A 198 16.00 0.80 -19.32
CA LEU A 198 15.81 -0.03 -20.52
C LEU A 198 16.28 0.65 -21.81
N GLY A 199 16.13 1.97 -21.90
CA GLY A 199 16.58 2.80 -23.02
C GLY A 199 18.06 3.15 -22.89
N THR A 200 18.34 4.29 -22.26
CA THR A 200 19.69 4.81 -21.99
C THR A 200 19.67 5.60 -20.68
N SER A 201 20.61 5.31 -19.78
CA SER A 201 20.69 5.90 -18.42
C SER A 201 20.79 7.43 -18.44
N ASP A 202 21.49 7.98 -19.42
CA ASP A 202 21.86 9.41 -19.47
C ASP A 202 20.81 10.29 -20.17
N SER A 203 19.63 9.73 -20.45
CA SER A 203 18.55 10.45 -21.13
C SER A 203 17.97 11.56 -20.26
N GLN A 204 17.67 12.71 -20.88
CA GLN A 204 17.10 13.86 -20.20
C GLN A 204 15.59 13.68 -20.02
N GLY A 205 15.16 13.54 -18.77
CA GLY A 205 13.75 13.36 -18.36
C GLY A 205 13.05 12.13 -19.00
N LEU A 206 11.74 12.01 -18.76
CA LEU A 206 10.94 10.94 -19.32
C LEU A 206 10.86 10.97 -20.86
N ALA A 207 10.80 12.16 -21.46
CA ALA A 207 10.72 12.32 -22.91
C ALA A 207 11.91 11.73 -23.66
N GLY A 208 13.14 12.01 -23.18
CA GLY A 208 14.35 11.40 -23.70
C GLY A 208 14.34 9.89 -23.48
N ALA A 209 14.01 9.45 -22.27
CA ALA A 209 14.01 8.04 -21.90
C ALA A 209 13.08 7.18 -22.77
N LEU A 210 11.85 7.65 -23.01
CA LEU A 210 10.89 6.98 -23.89
C LEU A 210 11.31 7.01 -25.37
N THR A 211 12.06 8.04 -25.80
CA THR A 211 12.65 8.06 -27.16
C THR A 211 13.64 6.94 -27.34
N GLU A 212 14.58 6.81 -26.41
CA GLU A 212 15.64 5.79 -26.48
C GLU A 212 15.06 4.38 -26.34
N LEU A 213 14.10 4.19 -25.43
CA LEU A 213 13.40 2.92 -25.29
C LEU A 213 12.66 2.52 -26.57
N ALA A 214 12.00 3.47 -27.24
CA ALA A 214 11.24 3.19 -28.46
C ALA A 214 12.12 2.70 -29.64
N LYS A 215 13.43 2.97 -29.63
CA LYS A 215 14.38 2.43 -30.62
C LYS A 215 14.62 0.93 -30.45
N LYS A 216 14.45 0.42 -29.23
CA LYS A 216 14.69 -0.99 -28.88
C LYS A 216 13.39 -1.79 -28.79
N VAL A 217 12.31 -1.14 -28.36
CA VAL A 217 11.02 -1.77 -28.08
C VAL A 217 9.92 -1.00 -28.81
N PRO A 218 9.18 -1.62 -29.75
CA PRO A 218 8.14 -0.92 -30.50
C PRO A 218 7.06 -0.33 -29.58
N LEU A 219 6.96 1.00 -29.56
CA LEU A 219 5.97 1.76 -28.80
C LEU A 219 5.20 2.67 -29.77
N HIS A 220 3.87 2.55 -29.78
CA HIS A 220 3.03 3.36 -30.66
C HIS A 220 3.16 4.85 -30.32
N GLY A 221 3.30 5.71 -31.34
CA GLY A 221 3.54 7.15 -31.15
C GLY A 221 2.47 7.84 -30.30
N ALA A 222 1.20 7.53 -30.52
CA ALA A 222 0.10 8.09 -29.73
C ALA A 222 0.11 7.63 -28.26
N LEU A 223 0.49 6.37 -28.00
CA LEU A 223 0.61 5.87 -26.63
C LEU A 223 1.75 6.58 -25.90
N ARG A 224 2.89 6.75 -26.59
CA ARG A 224 4.01 7.54 -26.08
C ARG A 224 3.60 8.98 -25.80
N ALA A 225 2.85 9.62 -26.70
CA ALA A 225 2.37 10.97 -26.50
C ALA A 225 1.47 11.08 -25.26
N GLY A 226 0.57 10.12 -25.04
CA GLY A 226 -0.27 10.05 -23.83
C GLY A 226 0.55 9.95 -22.53
N LEU A 227 1.60 9.11 -22.51
CA LEU A 227 2.52 9.04 -21.37
C LEU A 227 3.21 10.37 -21.09
N LEU A 228 3.61 11.08 -22.15
CA LEU A 228 4.24 12.39 -22.03
C LEU A 228 3.27 13.48 -21.58
N SER A 229 2.00 13.41 -21.96
CA SER A 229 0.97 14.32 -21.46
C SER A 229 0.74 14.13 -19.96
N LEU A 230 0.71 12.88 -19.47
CA LEU A 230 0.64 12.59 -18.04
C LEU A 230 1.90 13.08 -17.29
N TYR A 231 3.07 12.98 -17.91
CA TYR A 231 4.29 13.56 -17.36
C TYR A 231 4.26 15.10 -17.33
N GLY A 232 3.74 15.74 -18.38
CA GLY A 232 3.53 17.20 -18.44
C GLY A 232 2.61 17.69 -17.32
N TYR A 233 1.50 16.98 -17.07
CA TYR A 233 0.63 17.23 -15.91
C TYR A 233 1.40 17.29 -14.58
N THR A 234 2.42 16.45 -14.41
CA THR A 234 3.27 16.49 -13.21
C THR A 234 4.40 17.52 -13.24
N SER A 235 4.82 18.00 -14.43
CA SER A 235 6.10 18.73 -14.64
C SER A 235 5.99 20.17 -15.15
N ASP A 236 4.82 20.64 -15.62
CA ASP A 236 4.70 22.00 -16.16
C ASP A 236 4.83 23.10 -15.08
N GLU A 237 5.04 24.36 -15.50
CA GLU A 237 5.20 25.54 -14.63
C GLU A 237 3.99 25.82 -13.72
N GLY A 238 2.80 25.30 -14.07
CA GLY A 238 1.59 25.23 -13.21
C GLY A 238 1.29 23.82 -12.68
N GLY A 239 2.21 22.88 -12.87
CA GLY A 239 2.10 21.48 -12.50
C GLY A 239 2.62 21.20 -11.09
N ILE A 240 2.38 19.96 -10.67
CA ILE A 240 2.60 19.45 -9.31
C ILE A 240 4.06 19.64 -8.85
N ARG A 241 5.06 19.65 -9.74
CA ARG A 241 6.49 19.82 -9.38
C ARG A 241 6.96 21.27 -9.20
N HIS A 242 6.28 22.26 -9.79
CA HIS A 242 6.73 23.66 -9.80
C HIS A 242 5.80 24.67 -9.10
N ALA A 243 4.57 24.27 -8.76
CA ALA A 243 3.67 25.09 -7.95
C ALA A 243 4.15 25.19 -6.48
N MET A 244 5.09 26.10 -6.19
CA MET A 244 5.40 26.53 -4.82
C MET A 244 4.61 27.78 -4.40
N LEU A 245 3.88 28.40 -5.34
CA LEU A 245 3.22 29.69 -5.14
C LEU A 245 1.69 29.61 -4.99
N GLU A 246 1.07 28.49 -5.42
CA GLU A 246 -0.34 28.17 -5.17
C GLU A 246 -0.42 26.70 -4.72
N GLU A 247 -1.25 26.39 -3.72
CA GLU A 247 -1.48 25.01 -3.29
C GLU A 247 -1.94 24.19 -4.51
N PRO A 248 -1.21 23.15 -4.94
CA PRO A 248 -1.64 22.36 -6.05
C PRO A 248 -2.98 21.72 -5.68
N ASN A 249 -4.01 21.93 -6.51
CA ASN A 249 -5.33 21.33 -6.36
C ASN A 249 -5.25 19.82 -6.68
N VAL A 250 -4.54 19.07 -5.86
CA VAL A 250 -4.32 17.63 -6.01
C VAL A 250 -4.75 16.93 -4.73
N GLY A 251 -5.73 16.05 -4.88
CA GLY A 251 -6.28 15.28 -3.79
C GLY A 251 -5.90 13.81 -3.86
N TYR A 252 -6.58 13.05 -3.02
CA TYR A 252 -6.47 11.60 -2.96
C TYR A 252 -6.75 10.93 -4.32
N ASP A 253 -7.74 11.40 -5.07
CA ASP A 253 -8.15 10.76 -6.32
C ASP A 253 -7.07 10.89 -7.40
N GLU A 254 -6.44 12.06 -7.55
CA GLU A 254 -5.31 12.26 -8.46
C GLU A 254 -4.11 11.40 -8.05
N ALA A 255 -3.77 11.36 -6.75
CA ALA A 255 -2.65 10.58 -6.26
C ALA A 255 -2.84 9.07 -6.44
N LYS A 256 -4.03 8.55 -6.09
CA LYS A 256 -4.40 7.15 -6.32
C LYS A 256 -4.37 6.82 -7.82
N TYR A 257 -4.97 7.66 -8.66
CA TYR A 257 -4.98 7.45 -10.10
C TYR A 257 -3.56 7.34 -10.65
N MET A 258 -2.67 8.28 -10.28
CA MET A 258 -1.29 8.28 -10.75
C MET A 258 -0.50 7.06 -10.24
N ALA A 259 -0.65 6.66 -8.98
CA ALA A 259 0.01 5.48 -8.44
C ALA A 259 -0.38 4.20 -9.21
N VAL A 260 -1.68 4.03 -9.49
CA VAL A 260 -2.21 2.89 -10.25
C VAL A 260 -1.78 2.93 -11.71
N ALA A 261 -2.00 4.06 -12.39
CA ALA A 261 -1.72 4.21 -13.81
C ALA A 261 -0.22 4.05 -14.11
N CYS A 262 0.66 4.66 -13.30
CA CYS A 262 2.10 4.51 -13.45
C CYS A 262 2.56 3.07 -13.18
N SER A 263 1.98 2.39 -12.19
CA SER A 263 2.26 0.96 -11.95
C SER A 263 1.84 0.08 -13.14
N ALA A 264 0.66 0.35 -13.73
CA ALA A 264 0.21 -0.31 -14.94
C ALA A 264 1.15 -0.04 -16.14
N PHE A 265 1.67 1.18 -16.29
CA PHE A 265 2.66 1.51 -17.31
C PHE A 265 4.00 0.82 -17.09
N VAL A 266 4.45 0.71 -15.84
CA VAL A 266 5.65 -0.05 -15.48
C VAL A 266 5.50 -1.52 -15.90
N ASN A 267 4.39 -2.16 -15.56
CA ASN A 267 4.09 -3.53 -16.00
C ASN A 267 4.10 -3.66 -17.52
N PHE A 268 3.42 -2.75 -18.22
CA PHE A 268 3.32 -2.74 -19.67
C PHE A 268 4.70 -2.62 -20.33
N LEU A 269 5.51 -1.64 -19.91
CA LEU A 269 6.84 -1.42 -20.47
C LEU A 269 7.80 -2.58 -20.15
N ALA A 270 7.75 -3.14 -18.95
CA ALA A 270 8.53 -4.32 -18.58
C ALA A 270 8.16 -5.53 -19.46
N ALA A 271 6.86 -5.80 -19.67
CA ALA A 271 6.41 -6.89 -20.54
C ALA A 271 6.86 -6.68 -21.99
N LYS A 272 6.78 -5.45 -22.50
CA LYS A 272 7.26 -5.09 -23.84
C LYS A 272 8.78 -5.25 -23.97
N ALA A 273 9.53 -4.94 -22.93
CA ALA A 273 10.98 -5.09 -22.86
C ALA A 273 11.42 -6.57 -22.79
N GLN A 274 10.68 -7.41 -22.07
CA GLN A 274 10.87 -8.87 -22.06
C GLN A 274 10.61 -9.47 -23.44
N ALA A 275 9.48 -9.10 -24.07
CA ALA A 275 9.16 -9.55 -25.43
C ALA A 275 10.21 -9.08 -26.46
N GLY A 276 10.82 -7.91 -26.24
CA GLY A 276 11.92 -7.38 -27.06
C GLY A 276 13.30 -7.95 -26.74
N GLY A 277 13.42 -8.84 -25.74
CA GLY A 277 14.69 -9.48 -25.37
C GLY A 277 15.70 -8.56 -24.66
N ILE A 278 15.28 -7.37 -24.20
CA ILE A 278 16.17 -6.42 -23.50
C ILE A 278 16.04 -6.47 -21.97
N LEU A 279 15.01 -7.15 -21.46
CA LEU A 279 14.82 -7.42 -20.03
C LEU A 279 14.69 -8.93 -19.84
N ALA A 280 15.42 -9.48 -18.88
CA ALA A 280 15.29 -10.90 -18.55
C ALA A 280 13.90 -11.21 -17.98
N ALA A 281 13.40 -12.42 -18.24
CA ALA A 281 12.23 -12.91 -17.53
C ALA A 281 12.51 -12.97 -16.03
N ALA A 282 11.50 -12.63 -15.22
CA ALA A 282 11.54 -12.84 -13.77
C ALA A 282 11.90 -14.31 -13.50
N LYS A 283 12.91 -14.54 -12.64
CA LYS A 283 13.28 -15.89 -12.19
C LYS A 283 12.32 -16.39 -11.13
#